data_AF-A0A2D5F899-F1
#
_entry.id   AF-A0A2D5F899-F1
#
_cell.length_a   1.000
_cell.length_b   1.000
_cell.length_c   1.000
_cell.angle_alpha   90.00
_cell.angle_beta   90.00
_cell.angle_gamma   90.00
#
_symmetry.space_group_name_H-M   'P 1'
#
loop_
_entity.id
_entity.type
_entity.pdbx_description
1 polymer ?
#
loop_
_entity_poly.entity_id
_entity_poly.type
_entity_poly.pdbx_seq_one_letter_code
_entity_poly.pdbx_strand_id
1 'polypeptide(L)'
;MAQPSPAHYTRGAIEVWDFIRDQDLNYHLGNAIKYICRAGFKGDNTKTQDLKKAIHYLENELLHSSQPDDDGRTVPLSVYVDDWEGPKRRSESFDR
;
A
#
# COMPACT_ATOMS: atom_id res chain seq x y z
N MET A 1 -5.27 -23.12 -22.33
CA MET A 1 -3.80 -23.10 -22.21
C MET A 1 -3.41 -21.70 -21.75
N ALA A 2 -2.85 -21.56 -20.55
CA ALA A 2 -2.52 -20.27 -19.97
C ALA A 2 -1.30 -19.67 -20.70
N GLN A 3 -1.44 -18.45 -21.21
CA GLN A 3 -0.33 -17.71 -21.83
C GLN A 3 0.67 -17.33 -20.74
N PRO A 4 1.99 -17.51 -20.95
CA PRO A 4 2.99 -17.17 -19.94
C PRO A 4 3.07 -15.65 -19.80
N SER A 5 2.56 -15.13 -18.68
CA SER A 5 2.77 -13.75 -18.25
C SER A 5 4.28 -13.50 -18.06
N PRO A 6 4.81 -12.34 -18.47
CA PRO A 6 6.23 -12.04 -18.32
C PRO A 6 6.70 -12.14 -16.84
N ALA A 7 7.82 -12.84 -16.61
CA ALA A 7 8.33 -13.25 -15.28
C ALA A 7 8.69 -12.12 -14.29
N HIS A 8 8.45 -10.86 -14.65
CA HIS A 8 8.73 -9.68 -13.83
C HIS A 8 7.52 -9.22 -12.99
N TYR A 9 6.41 -9.97 -13.01
CA TYR A 9 5.25 -9.79 -12.12
C TYR A 9 5.00 -10.98 -11.17
N THR A 10 5.65 -12.13 -11.43
CA THR A 10 5.52 -13.42 -10.73
C THR A 10 6.48 -13.59 -9.56
N ARG A 11 6.36 -12.77 -8.51
CA ARG A 11 7.11 -12.99 -7.26
C ARG A 11 6.36 -13.83 -6.22
N GLY A 12 5.03 -13.86 -6.30
CA GLY A 12 4.17 -14.69 -5.45
C GLY A 12 3.61 -15.89 -6.20
N ALA A 13 2.86 -16.74 -5.49
CA ALA A 13 2.05 -17.79 -6.12
C ALA A 13 0.88 -17.21 -6.95
N ILE A 14 0.54 -15.94 -6.72
CA ILE A 14 -0.53 -15.20 -7.37
C ILE A 14 0.06 -13.89 -7.90
N GLU A 15 -0.24 -13.55 -9.15
CA GLU A 15 0.11 -12.25 -9.71
C GLU A 15 -0.64 -11.15 -8.97
N VAL A 16 0.02 -10.03 -8.69
CA VAL A 16 -0.62 -8.90 -7.99
C VAL A 16 -1.87 -8.41 -8.75
N TRP A 17 -1.83 -8.40 -10.08
CA TRP A 17 -2.98 -8.06 -10.92
C TRP A 17 -4.12 -9.08 -10.84
N ASP A 18 -3.80 -10.37 -10.63
CA ASP A 18 -4.82 -11.40 -10.46
C ASP A 18 -5.47 -11.27 -9.09
N PHE A 19 -4.69 -11.05 -8.03
CA PHE A 19 -5.19 -10.77 -6.69
C PHE A 19 -6.11 -9.53 -6.66
N ILE A 20 -5.72 -8.43 -7.30
CA ILE A 20 -6.53 -7.20 -7.36
C ILE A 20 -7.89 -7.46 -8.02
N ARG A 21 -7.93 -8.28 -9.09
CA ARG A 21 -9.18 -8.64 -9.78
C ARG A 21 -10.03 -9.61 -8.99
N ASP A 22 -9.39 -10.61 -8.36
CA ASP A 22 -10.06 -11.61 -7.52
C ASP A 22 -10.75 -10.97 -6.31
N GLN A 23 -10.10 -9.98 -5.70
CA GLN A 23 -10.65 -9.24 -4.55
C GLN A 23 -11.54 -8.06 -4.95
N ASP A 24 -11.82 -7.87 -6.25
CA ASP A 24 -12.61 -6.78 -6.82
C ASP A 24 -12.24 -5.38 -6.27
N LEU A 25 -10.93 -5.12 -6.16
CA LEU A 25 -10.45 -3.86 -5.59
C LEU A 25 -10.64 -2.71 -6.57
N ASN A 26 -11.12 -1.58 -6.03
CA ASN A 26 -11.28 -0.35 -6.80
C ASN A 26 -9.92 0.25 -7.23
N TYR A 27 -9.98 1.32 -8.03
CA TYR A 27 -8.80 1.96 -8.59
C TYR A 27 -7.76 2.39 -7.54
N HIS A 28 -8.18 2.94 -6.40
CA HIS A 28 -7.24 3.41 -5.38
C HIS A 28 -6.61 2.25 -4.62
N LEU A 29 -7.43 1.31 -4.14
CA LEU A 29 -6.97 0.12 -3.41
C LEU A 29 -6.05 -0.75 -4.27
N GLY A 30 -6.41 -1.00 -5.53
CA GLY A 30 -5.57 -1.77 -6.45
C GLY A 30 -4.22 -1.11 -6.70
N ASN A 31 -4.17 0.21 -6.85
CA ASN A 31 -2.90 0.93 -6.98
C ASN A 31 -2.06 0.85 -5.70
N ALA A 32 -2.66 1.00 -4.52
CA ALA A 32 -1.96 0.90 -3.25
C ALA A 32 -1.27 -0.47 -3.11
N ILE A 33 -2.01 -1.57 -3.32
CA ILE A 33 -1.46 -2.94 -3.27
C ILE A 33 -0.34 -3.15 -4.29
N LYS A 34 -0.52 -2.69 -5.53
CA LYS A 34 0.52 -2.77 -6.57
C LYS A 34 1.84 -2.12 -6.13
N TYR A 35 1.79 -0.93 -5.52
CA TYR A 35 2.99 -0.25 -5.04
C TYR A 35 3.59 -0.91 -3.80
N ILE A 36 2.78 -1.45 -2.89
CA ILE A 36 3.24 -2.23 -1.73
C ILE A 36 4.04 -3.45 -2.19
N CYS A 37 3.48 -4.24 -3.11
CA CYS A 37 4.14 -5.45 -3.62
C CYS A 37 5.43 -5.13 -4.41
N ARG A 38 5.49 -3.98 -5.07
CA ARG A 38 6.65 -3.53 -5.86
C ARG A 38 7.78 -2.93 -5.01
N ALA A 39 7.48 -2.40 -3.84
CA ALA A 39 8.41 -1.64 -3.01
C ALA A 39 9.69 -2.43 -2.69
N GLY A 40 10.82 -2.00 -3.25
CA GLY A 40 12.13 -2.64 -3.05
C GLY A 40 12.48 -3.73 -4.07
N PHE A 41 11.66 -3.94 -5.10
CA PHE A 41 11.87 -5.00 -6.11
C PHE A 41 12.07 -4.46 -7.53
N LYS A 42 11.79 -3.17 -7.78
CA LYS A 42 12.03 -2.55 -9.09
C LYS A 42 13.49 -2.12 -9.30
N GLY A 43 14.21 -1.82 -8.23
CA GLY A 43 15.59 -1.35 -8.26
C GLY A 43 15.99 -0.61 -6.98
N ASP A 44 17.26 -0.26 -6.86
CA ASP A 44 17.80 0.44 -5.70
C ASP A 44 17.06 1.76 -5.46
N ASN A 45 16.78 2.07 -4.19
CA ASN A 45 16.07 3.29 -3.76
C ASN A 45 14.60 3.45 -4.22
N THR A 46 13.98 2.43 -4.82
CA THR A 46 12.56 2.52 -5.23
C THR A 46 11.57 2.26 -4.08
N LYS A 47 12.01 1.61 -3.01
CA LYS A 47 11.15 1.23 -1.86
C LYS A 47 10.40 2.41 -1.26
N THR A 48 11.13 3.46 -0.87
CA THR A 48 10.53 4.65 -0.24
C THR A 48 9.56 5.37 -1.17
N GLN A 49 9.88 5.44 -2.47
CA GLN A 49 9.01 6.09 -3.45
C GLN A 49 7.72 5.31 -3.67
N ASP A 50 7.80 3.99 -3.73
CA ASP A 50 6.63 3.13 -3.87
C ASP A 50 5.75 3.16 -2.63
N LEU A 51 6.33 3.18 -1.43
CA LEU A 51 5.57 3.35 -0.18
C LEU A 51 4.84 4.70 -0.13
N LYS A 52 5.49 5.80 -0.52
CA LYS A 52 4.83 7.12 -0.61
C LYS A 52 3.66 7.11 -1.58
N LYS A 53 3.79 6.41 -2.71
CA LYS A 53 2.68 6.24 -3.66
C LYS A 53 1.54 5.43 -3.06
N ALA A 54 1.85 4.33 -2.37
CA ALA A 54 0.83 3.52 -1.71
C ALA A 54 0.03 4.35 -0.70
N ILE A 55 0.70 5.13 0.14
CA ILE A 55 0.06 6.07 1.08
C ILE A 55 -0.86 7.03 0.32
N HIS A 56 -0.36 7.72 -0.71
CA HIS A 56 -1.17 8.65 -1.51
C HIS A 56 -2.47 8.03 -2.04
N TYR A 57 -2.44 6.79 -2.51
CA TYR A 57 -3.66 6.12 -2.98
C TYR A 57 -4.61 5.76 -1.84
N LEU A 58 -4.10 5.35 -0.67
CA LEU A 58 -4.93 5.10 0.51
C LEU A 58 -5.56 6.38 1.07
N GLU A 59 -4.83 7.49 1.07
CA GLU A 59 -5.34 8.81 1.46
C GLU A 59 -6.49 9.25 0.54
N ASN A 60 -6.33 9.06 -0.78
CA ASN A 60 -7.39 9.32 -1.74
C ASN A 60 -8.60 8.41 -1.49
N GLU A 61 -8.41 7.12 -1.23
CA GLU A 61 -9.51 6.20 -0.93
C GLU A 61 -10.29 6.65 0.31
N LEU A 62 -9.60 7.05 1.38
CA LEU A 62 -10.24 7.60 2.58
C LEU A 62 -11.11 8.82 2.23
N LEU A 63 -10.60 9.74 1.42
CA LEU A 63 -11.34 10.93 0.98
C LEU A 63 -12.59 10.61 0.15
N HIS A 64 -12.56 9.54 -0.66
CA HIS A 64 -13.71 9.15 -1.49
C HIS A 64 -14.70 8.26 -0.72
N SER A 65 -14.22 7.46 0.24
CA SER A 65 -15.02 6.55 1.08
C SER A 65 -15.74 7.25 2.22
N SER A 66 -15.26 8.43 2.65
CA SER A 66 -16.01 9.31 3.54
C SER A 66 -17.25 9.82 2.79
N GLN A 67 -18.34 9.06 2.91
CA GLN A 67 -19.67 9.62 2.86
C GLN A 67 -19.71 10.78 3.87
N PRO A 68 -20.42 11.89 3.59
CA PRO A 68 -20.67 12.92 4.57
C PRO A 68 -21.63 12.36 5.62
N ASP A 69 -21.10 11.52 6.52
CA ASP A 69 -21.83 11.14 7.71
C ASP A 69 -21.87 12.36 8.66
N ASP A 70 -23.08 12.55 9.14
CA ASP A 70 -23.72 13.71 9.74
C ASP A 70 -23.24 14.00 11.17
N ASP A 71 -21.99 14.47 11.34
CA ASP A 71 -21.51 14.90 12.67
C ASP A 71 -20.39 15.95 12.65
N GLY A 72 -20.32 16.77 11.60
CA GLY A 72 -19.64 18.08 11.64
C GLY A 72 -18.15 18.08 11.97
N ARG A 73 -17.48 16.92 11.94
CA ARG A 73 -16.03 16.78 12.10
C ARG A 73 -15.40 16.50 10.75
N THR A 74 -15.47 17.49 9.87
CA THR A 74 -14.63 17.51 8.66
C THR A 74 -13.18 17.74 9.09
N VAL A 75 -12.46 16.67 9.40
CA VAL A 75 -11.01 16.76 9.60
C VAL A 75 -10.27 16.49 8.29
N PRO A 76 -9.41 17.42 7.82
CA PRO A 76 -8.48 17.16 6.73
C PRO A 76 -7.36 16.19 7.16
N LEU A 77 -6.85 15.35 6.26
CA LEU A 77 -5.98 14.18 6.56
C LEU A 77 -4.53 14.50 7.01
N SER A 78 -4.19 15.75 7.32
CA SER A 78 -2.94 16.04 8.06
C SER A 78 -3.05 15.72 9.56
N VAL A 79 -4.19 15.20 10.04
CA VAL A 79 -4.67 15.36 11.44
C VAL A 79 -4.53 14.12 12.35
N TYR A 80 -3.92 13.00 11.95
CA TYR A 80 -3.55 11.94 12.93
C TYR A 80 -2.11 11.48 12.78
N VAL A 81 -1.19 12.35 13.23
CA VAL A 81 0.21 12.05 13.51
C VAL A 81 0.53 12.42 14.96
N ASP A 82 -0.09 11.76 15.94
CA ASP A 82 0.31 11.93 17.35
C ASP A 82 -0.07 10.75 18.26
N ASP A 83 0.02 9.51 17.74
CA ASP A 83 -0.01 8.32 18.62
C ASP A 83 0.83 7.15 18.08
N TRP A 84 1.87 7.45 17.31
CA TRP A 84 2.99 6.51 17.13
C TRP A 84 4.01 6.77 18.24
N GLU A 85 3.67 6.35 19.47
CA GLU A 85 4.67 5.96 20.47
C GLU A 85 5.42 4.76 19.90
N GLY A 86 6.37 5.02 19.01
CA GLY A 86 7.25 4.00 18.47
C GLY A 86 7.92 3.29 19.64
N PRO A 87 7.88 1.94 19.73
CA PRO A 87 8.65 1.28 20.76
C PRO A 87 10.11 1.63 20.56
N LYS A 88 10.66 2.30 21.60
CA LYS A 88 12.06 2.72 21.71
C LYS A 88 12.97 1.63 21.15
N ARG A 89 13.80 2.05 20.18
CA ARG A 89 14.97 1.37 19.61
C ARG A 89 15.55 0.34 20.61
N ARG A 90 15.16 -0.92 20.47
CA ARG A 90 15.94 -2.04 21.03
C ARG A 90 16.63 -2.68 19.85
N SER A 91 17.93 -2.40 19.74
CA SER A 91 18.85 -3.19 18.95
C SER A 91 18.73 -4.64 19.41
N GLU A 92 18.04 -5.47 18.66
CA GLU A 92 18.18 -6.92 18.74
C GLU A 92 19.00 -7.35 17.54
N SER A 93 20.21 -7.80 17.84
CA SER A 93 21.06 -8.55 16.93
C SER A 93 20.24 -9.63 16.24
N PHE A 94 20.20 -9.60 14.91
CA PHE A 94 19.87 -10.80 14.15
C PHE A 94 21.12 -11.69 14.19
N ASP A 95 21.18 -12.57 15.19
CA ASP A 95 22.18 -13.62 15.26
C ASP A 95 21.97 -14.64 14.12
N ARG A 96 23.03 -14.78 13.31
CA ARG A 96 23.40 -15.82 12.33
C ARG A 96 22.57 -16.00 11.06
#